data_AF-A0A965BNY0-F1
#
_entry.id   AF-A0A965BNY0-F1
#
_cell.length_a   1.000
_cell.length_b   1.000
_cell.length_c   1.000
_cell.angle_alpha   90.00
_cell.angle_beta   90.00
_cell.angle_gamma   90.00
#
_symmetry.space_group_name_H-M   'P 1'
#
loop_
_entity.id
_entity.type
_entity.pdbx_description
1 polymer ?
#
loop_
_entity_poly.entity_id
_entity_poly.type
_entity_poly.pdbx_seq_one_letter_code
_entity_poly.pdbx_strand_id
1 'polypeptide(L)'
;MSAFFDSIENSLTGSFLQDGALWALQNIPGFPPVIQTVHILGIAVVMGSIVLLNLRILKLAIPSQSMPEITRRVMPFFWFALASNLVSGAFFVFARPVRYFNNPVFLWKMTALLPIVILALVYQQLSKREPDFWQLNPSRILVSRLMAVLSLTAVLLACTGGRWIAYTEYLDYPLWYIEPYFDGTEYPFWVAVENWGISQIIAATNWFPTLETVHVIAASLLVGSILWV
;
A
#
# COMPACT_ATOMS: atom_id res chain seq x y z
N MET A 1 6.02 4.72 22.61
CA MET A 1 5.36 3.58 21.95
C MET A 1 4.27 3.02 22.86
N SER A 2 3.28 2.30 22.34
CA SER A 2 2.34 1.56 23.20
C SER A 2 2.96 0.20 23.56
N ALA A 3 2.82 -0.23 24.81
CA ALA A 3 3.38 -1.49 25.32
C ALA A 3 2.98 -2.73 24.49
N PHE A 4 1.88 -2.63 23.72
CA PHE A 4 1.44 -3.65 22.78
C PHE A 4 2.42 -3.86 21.62
N PHE A 5 2.88 -2.79 20.97
CA PHE A 5 3.80 -2.91 19.83
C PHE A 5 5.18 -3.40 20.27
N ASP A 6 5.65 -2.95 21.42
CA ASP A 6 6.91 -3.41 22.03
C ASP A 6 6.82 -4.92 22.34
N SER A 7 5.67 -5.41 22.80
CA SER A 7 5.45 -6.85 23.03
C SER A 7 5.50 -7.68 21.74
N ILE A 8 4.91 -7.17 20.65
CA ILE A 8 4.96 -7.84 19.33
C ILE A 8 6.39 -7.86 18.79
N GLU A 9 7.09 -6.72 18.85
CA GLU A 9 8.48 -6.61 18.43
C GLU A 9 9.38 -7.62 19.15
N ASN A 10 9.27 -7.68 20.49
CA ASN A 10 10.03 -8.62 21.30
C ASN A 10 9.69 -10.07 21.00
N SER A 11 8.42 -10.37 20.66
CA SER A 11 7.99 -11.73 20.31
C SER A 11 8.50 -12.19 18.94
N LEU A 12 8.74 -11.26 18.02
CA LEU A 12 9.27 -11.56 16.68
C LEU A 12 10.80 -11.60 16.65
N THR A 13 11.45 -10.82 17.50
CA THR A 13 12.91 -10.73 17.54
C THR A 13 13.53 -12.05 18.04
N GLY A 14 14.39 -12.67 17.23
CA GLY A 14 14.98 -13.98 17.49
C GLY A 14 14.02 -15.16 17.33
N SER A 15 12.84 -14.94 16.72
CA SER A 15 11.85 -16.00 16.48
C SER A 15 12.12 -16.77 15.18
N PHE A 16 11.55 -17.97 15.08
CA PHE A 16 11.55 -18.75 13.83
C PHE A 16 10.99 -17.98 12.63
N LEU A 17 10.04 -17.06 12.85
CA LEU A 17 9.48 -16.22 11.79
C LEU A 17 10.50 -15.21 11.25
N GLN A 18 11.28 -14.60 12.14
CA GLN A 18 12.36 -13.70 11.74
C GLN A 18 13.47 -14.47 11.02
N ASP A 19 13.89 -15.61 11.56
CA ASP A 19 14.94 -16.44 10.96
C ASP A 19 14.53 -16.93 9.56
N GLY A 20 13.30 -17.44 9.41
CA GLY A 20 12.78 -17.88 8.13
C GLY A 20 12.68 -16.75 7.11
N ALA A 21 12.25 -15.55 7.53
CA ALA A 21 12.17 -14.39 6.67
C ALA A 21 13.56 -13.90 6.22
N LEU A 22 14.52 -13.81 7.15
CA LEU A 22 15.90 -13.45 6.85
C LEU A 22 16.56 -14.46 5.93
N TRP A 23 16.37 -15.76 6.21
CA TRP A 23 16.89 -16.83 5.37
C TRP A 23 16.38 -16.69 3.93
N ALA A 24 15.07 -16.53 3.73
CA ALA A 24 14.48 -16.38 2.41
C ALA A 24 15.02 -15.14 1.67
N LEU A 25 15.09 -14.00 2.35
CA LEU A 25 15.55 -12.74 1.75
C LEU A 25 17.05 -12.74 1.41
N GLN A 26 17.88 -13.49 2.14
CA GLN A 26 19.32 -13.49 1.96
C GLN A 26 19.83 -14.65 1.10
N ASN A 27 19.15 -15.80 1.10
CA ASN A 27 19.65 -17.03 0.49
C ASN A 27 18.96 -17.40 -0.82
N ILE A 28 17.73 -16.92 -1.08
CA ILE A 28 17.02 -17.21 -2.33
C ILE A 28 17.39 -16.14 -3.36
N PRO A 29 18.08 -16.49 -4.47
CA PRO A 29 18.51 -15.51 -5.47
C PRO A 29 17.32 -14.74 -6.07
N GLY A 30 17.40 -13.42 -6.04
CA GLY A 30 16.36 -12.54 -6.60
C GLY A 30 15.05 -12.49 -5.80
N PHE A 31 14.96 -13.12 -4.64
CA PHE A 31 13.72 -13.13 -3.86
C PHE A 31 13.25 -11.74 -3.39
N PRO A 32 14.12 -10.85 -2.86
CA PRO A 32 13.69 -9.51 -2.44
C PRO A 32 12.98 -8.69 -3.53
N PRO A 33 13.51 -8.52 -4.76
CA PRO A 33 12.80 -7.79 -5.81
C PRO A 33 11.54 -8.53 -6.28
N VAL A 34 11.55 -9.86 -6.38
CA VAL A 34 10.37 -10.63 -6.81
C VAL A 34 9.21 -10.50 -5.83
N ILE A 35 9.45 -10.69 -4.52
CA ILE A 35 8.39 -10.57 -3.51
C ILE A 35 7.88 -9.12 -3.41
N GLN A 36 8.76 -8.14 -3.64
CA GLN A 36 8.37 -6.74 -3.73
C GLN A 36 7.49 -6.46 -4.97
N THR A 37 7.80 -7.05 -6.13
CA THR A 37 6.96 -6.97 -7.33
C THR A 37 5.58 -7.56 -7.06
N VAL A 38 5.50 -8.74 -6.45
CA VAL A 38 4.23 -9.37 -6.04
C VAL A 38 3.43 -8.43 -5.14
N HIS A 39 4.08 -7.82 -4.15
CA HIS A 39 3.43 -6.86 -3.25
C HIS A 39 2.88 -5.63 -3.99
N ILE A 40 3.64 -5.05 -4.93
CA ILE A 40 3.19 -3.85 -5.68
C ILE A 40 2.05 -4.20 -6.64
N LEU A 41 2.11 -5.36 -7.31
CA LEU A 41 1.01 -5.82 -8.16
C LEU A 41 -0.26 -6.09 -7.35
N GLY A 42 -0.13 -6.70 -6.16
CA GLY A 42 -1.26 -6.88 -5.25
C GLY A 42 -1.84 -5.55 -4.77
N ILE A 43 -1.00 -4.54 -4.47
CA ILE A 43 -1.45 -3.16 -4.18
C ILE A 43 -2.25 -2.59 -5.36
N ALA A 44 -1.79 -2.76 -6.60
CA ALA A 44 -2.51 -2.27 -7.78
C ALA A 44 -3.90 -2.92 -7.92
N VAL A 45 -4.00 -4.24 -7.70
CA VAL A 45 -5.29 -4.96 -7.72
C VAL A 45 -6.21 -4.44 -6.60
N VAL A 46 -5.71 -4.33 -5.37
CA VAL A 46 -6.47 -3.84 -4.20
C VAL A 46 -6.96 -2.42 -4.43
N MET A 47 -6.07 -1.51 -4.85
CA MET A 47 -6.42 -0.11 -5.02
C MET A 47 -7.36 0.08 -6.22
N GLY A 48 -7.11 -0.58 -7.34
CA GLY A 48 -8.02 -0.57 -8.49
C GLY A 48 -9.42 -1.05 -8.10
N SER A 49 -9.51 -2.13 -7.31
CA SER A 49 -10.79 -2.67 -6.82
C SER A 49 -11.53 -1.66 -5.95
N ILE A 50 -10.84 -1.08 -4.96
CA ILE A 50 -11.41 -0.09 -4.03
C ILE A 50 -11.89 1.13 -4.83
N VAL A 51 -11.06 1.66 -5.72
CA VAL A 51 -11.40 2.88 -6.46
C VAL A 51 -12.58 2.63 -7.39
N LEU A 52 -12.58 1.54 -8.14
CA LEU A 52 -13.67 1.19 -9.05
C LEU A 52 -15.01 1.06 -8.32
N LEU A 53 -15.07 0.23 -7.27
CA LEU A 53 -16.29 -0.04 -6.54
C LEU A 53 -16.81 1.21 -5.82
N ASN A 54 -15.93 1.98 -5.18
CA ASN A 54 -16.33 3.16 -4.43
C ASN A 54 -16.75 4.33 -5.35
N LEU A 55 -16.07 4.54 -6.48
CA LEU A 55 -16.54 5.51 -7.48
C LEU A 55 -17.88 5.10 -8.08
N ARG A 56 -18.12 3.80 -8.25
CA ARG A 56 -19.43 3.28 -8.67
C ARG A 56 -20.52 3.55 -7.63
N ILE A 57 -20.23 3.39 -6.33
CA ILE A 57 -21.15 3.72 -5.22
C ILE A 57 -21.49 5.22 -5.24
N LEU A 58 -20.49 6.06 -5.49
CA LEU A 58 -20.62 7.50 -5.59
C LEU A 58 -21.28 7.97 -6.89
N LYS A 59 -21.58 7.06 -7.83
CA LYS A 59 -22.11 7.34 -9.18
C LYS A 59 -21.17 8.19 -10.06
N LEU A 60 -19.87 8.11 -9.81
CA LEU A 60 -18.83 8.84 -10.56
C LEU A 60 -18.18 7.98 -11.66
N ALA A 61 -18.31 6.65 -11.60
CA ALA A 61 -17.76 5.74 -12.59
C ALA A 61 -18.73 4.60 -12.94
N ILE A 62 -18.67 4.14 -14.20
CA ILE A 62 -19.37 2.96 -14.74
C ILE A 62 -20.88 2.91 -14.37
N PRO A 63 -21.66 3.97 -14.65
CA PRO A 63 -23.07 4.03 -14.25
C PRO A 63 -23.94 2.94 -14.93
N SER A 64 -23.48 2.41 -16.07
CA SER A 64 -24.19 1.40 -16.87
C SER A 64 -24.11 -0.02 -16.31
N GLN A 65 -23.14 -0.34 -15.44
CA GLN A 65 -23.03 -1.68 -14.84
C GLN A 65 -23.78 -1.76 -13.51
N SER A 66 -24.38 -2.92 -13.25
CA SER A 66 -25.07 -3.18 -11.99
C SER A 66 -24.06 -3.36 -10.84
N MET A 67 -24.39 -2.85 -9.64
CA MET A 67 -23.52 -2.97 -8.47
C MET A 67 -23.23 -4.42 -8.06
N PRO A 68 -24.21 -5.35 -8.06
CA PRO A 68 -23.97 -6.74 -7.71
C PRO A 68 -23.02 -7.44 -8.70
N GLU A 69 -23.13 -7.14 -10.00
CA GLU A 69 -22.31 -7.72 -11.05
C GLU A 69 -20.83 -7.34 -10.91
N ILE A 70 -20.55 -6.03 -10.79
CA ILE A 70 -19.17 -5.55 -10.63
C ILE A 70 -18.56 -6.04 -9.31
N THR A 71 -19.35 -6.07 -8.23
CA THR A 71 -18.89 -6.60 -6.94
C THR A 71 -18.53 -8.08 -7.02
N ARG A 72 -19.35 -8.90 -7.72
CA ARG A 72 -19.07 -10.33 -7.91
C ARG A 72 -17.80 -10.58 -8.73
N ARG A 73 -17.54 -9.73 -9.73
CA ARG A 73 -16.32 -9.80 -10.57
C ARG A 73 -15.06 -9.42 -9.79
N VAL A 74 -15.12 -8.32 -9.02
CA VAL A 74 -13.93 -7.69 -8.41
C VAL A 74 -13.53 -8.31 -7.07
N MET A 75 -14.50 -8.63 -6.20
CA MET A 75 -14.23 -9.02 -4.81
C MET A 75 -13.34 -10.27 -4.64
N PRO A 76 -13.43 -11.34 -5.45
CA PRO A 76 -12.53 -12.50 -5.31
C PRO A 76 -11.06 -12.13 -5.48
N PHE A 77 -10.75 -11.32 -6.49
CA PHE A 77 -9.41 -10.83 -6.76
C PHE A 77 -8.93 -9.84 -5.69
N PHE A 78 -9.82 -8.97 -5.19
CA PHE A 78 -9.52 -8.10 -4.05
C PHE A 78 -9.04 -8.91 -2.85
N TRP A 79 -9.76 -9.98 -2.47
CA TRP A 79 -9.38 -10.83 -1.33
C TRP A 79 -8.07 -11.58 -1.57
N PHE A 80 -7.88 -12.13 -2.76
CA PHE A 80 -6.63 -12.80 -3.12
C PHE A 80 -5.43 -11.83 -3.08
N ALA A 81 -5.58 -10.63 -3.64
CA ALA A 81 -4.55 -9.60 -3.64
C ALA A 81 -4.26 -9.08 -2.23
N LEU A 82 -5.28 -8.93 -1.39
CA LEU A 82 -5.09 -8.55 0.01
C LEU A 82 -4.31 -9.62 0.79
N ALA A 83 -4.63 -10.90 0.59
CA ALA A 83 -3.89 -12.02 1.19
C ALA A 83 -2.45 -12.06 0.67
N SER A 84 -2.25 -11.88 -0.64
CA SER A 84 -0.93 -11.79 -1.27
C SER A 84 -0.09 -10.65 -0.67
N ASN A 85 -0.68 -9.46 -0.49
CA ASN A 85 -0.03 -8.31 0.13
C ASN A 85 0.34 -8.57 1.59
N LEU A 86 -0.53 -9.24 2.35
CA LEU A 86 -0.25 -9.61 3.73
C LEU A 86 0.97 -10.54 3.81
N VAL A 87 0.99 -11.60 3.00
CA VAL A 87 2.09 -12.59 3.00
C VAL A 87 3.40 -11.96 2.51
N SER A 88 3.37 -11.25 1.39
CA SER A 88 4.57 -10.59 0.83
C SER A 88 5.11 -9.49 1.75
N GLY A 89 4.24 -8.70 2.37
CA GLY A 89 4.64 -7.67 3.34
C GLY A 89 5.19 -8.25 4.64
N ALA A 90 4.69 -9.41 5.07
CA ALA A 90 5.12 -10.07 6.29
C ALA A 90 6.60 -10.44 6.26
N PHE A 91 7.16 -10.87 5.11
CA PHE A 91 8.60 -11.13 5.00
C PHE A 91 9.45 -9.94 5.44
N PHE A 92 9.09 -8.72 5.03
CA PHE A 92 9.85 -7.54 5.39
C PHE A 92 9.68 -7.15 6.86
N VAL A 93 8.46 -7.26 7.39
CA VAL A 93 8.16 -6.96 8.80
C VAL A 93 8.87 -7.96 9.72
N PHE A 94 8.78 -9.25 9.42
CA PHE A 94 9.42 -10.30 10.22
C PHE A 94 10.93 -10.23 10.15
N ALA A 95 11.51 -9.87 9.00
CA ALA A 95 12.96 -9.73 8.88
C ALA A 95 13.52 -8.58 9.73
N ARG A 96 12.79 -7.45 9.84
CA ARG A 96 13.24 -6.25 10.54
C ARG A 96 12.13 -5.65 11.43
N PRO A 97 11.67 -6.34 12.48
CA PRO A 97 10.52 -5.91 13.27
C PRO A 97 10.75 -4.53 13.91
N VAL A 98 11.94 -4.30 14.48
CA VAL A 98 12.36 -3.02 15.07
C VAL A 98 12.15 -1.84 14.11
N ARG A 99 12.46 -2.01 12.82
CA ARG A 99 12.34 -0.95 11.79
C ARG A 99 10.89 -0.55 11.55
N TYR A 100 9.95 -1.48 11.66
CA TYR A 100 8.54 -1.22 11.36
C TYR A 100 7.77 -0.81 12.62
N PHE A 101 7.94 -1.52 13.74
CA PHE A 101 7.17 -1.24 14.95
C PHE A 101 7.57 0.07 15.63
N ASN A 102 8.84 0.49 15.53
CA ASN A 102 9.27 1.81 16.03
C ASN A 102 9.00 2.97 15.04
N ASN A 103 8.41 2.68 13.88
CA ASN A 103 8.11 3.69 12.87
C ASN A 103 6.65 4.18 12.98
N PRO A 104 6.39 5.44 13.36
CA PRO A 104 5.03 5.94 13.52
C PRO A 104 4.21 5.92 12.21
N VAL A 105 4.87 6.09 11.06
CA VAL A 105 4.22 6.04 9.74
C VAL A 105 3.72 4.63 9.43
N PHE A 106 4.44 3.59 9.84
CA PHE A 106 3.95 2.22 9.73
C PHE A 106 2.67 2.03 10.54
N LEU A 107 2.60 2.54 11.77
CA LEU A 107 1.41 2.42 12.61
C LEU A 107 0.19 3.16 12.02
N TRP A 108 0.42 4.34 11.45
CA TRP A 108 -0.63 5.09 10.74
C TRP A 108 -1.13 4.33 9.52
N LYS A 109 -0.21 3.76 8.72
CA LYS A 109 -0.56 2.89 7.59
C LYS A 109 -1.44 1.73 8.05
N MET A 110 -1.06 1.04 9.13
CA MET A 110 -1.83 -0.09 9.65
C MET A 110 -3.22 0.34 10.16
N THR A 111 -3.30 1.51 10.81
CA THR A 111 -4.57 2.11 11.24
C THR A 111 -5.46 2.50 10.06
N ALA A 112 -4.90 2.89 8.91
CA ALA A 112 -5.66 3.17 7.69
C ALA A 112 -6.11 1.88 6.97
N LEU A 113 -5.30 0.82 6.98
CA LEU A 113 -5.64 -0.46 6.36
C LEU A 113 -6.81 -1.17 7.05
N LEU A 114 -6.90 -1.10 8.38
CA LEU A 114 -7.93 -1.81 9.14
C LEU A 114 -9.37 -1.39 8.76
N PRO A 115 -9.72 -0.10 8.68
CA PRO A 115 -11.00 0.36 8.17
C PRO A 115 -11.31 -0.12 6.75
N ILE A 116 -10.32 -0.17 5.85
CA ILE A 116 -10.56 -0.66 4.47
C ILE A 116 -11.10 -2.08 4.49
N VAL A 117 -10.46 -2.97 5.25
CA VAL A 117 -10.86 -4.38 5.34
C VAL A 117 -12.23 -4.51 6.01
N ILE A 118 -12.47 -3.78 7.10
CA ILE A 118 -13.76 -3.80 7.82
C ILE A 118 -14.89 -3.29 6.91
N LEU A 119 -14.70 -2.16 6.25
CA LEU A 119 -15.70 -1.57 5.36
C LEU A 119 -16.02 -2.52 4.20
N ALA A 120 -15.01 -3.15 3.59
CA ALA A 120 -15.20 -4.13 2.53
C ALA A 120 -15.99 -5.37 3.02
N LEU A 121 -15.65 -5.90 4.22
CA LEU A 121 -16.37 -7.02 4.83
C LEU A 121 -17.82 -6.64 5.14
N VAL A 122 -18.07 -5.50 5.77
CA VAL A 122 -19.42 -5.02 6.12
C VAL A 122 -20.25 -4.83 4.85
N TYR A 123 -19.68 -4.17 3.84
CA TYR A 123 -20.36 -3.96 2.55
C TYR A 123 -20.74 -5.29 1.91
N GLN A 124 -19.81 -6.23 1.84
CA GLN A 124 -20.04 -7.54 1.23
C GLN A 124 -21.05 -8.39 2.02
N GLN A 125 -20.95 -8.42 3.35
CA GLN A 125 -21.85 -9.22 4.20
C GLN A 125 -23.28 -8.69 4.15
N LEU A 126 -23.48 -7.37 4.23
CA LEU A 126 -24.82 -6.78 4.17
C LEU A 126 -25.44 -6.94 2.77
N SER A 127 -24.65 -6.83 1.71
CA SER A 127 -25.11 -7.09 0.33
C SER A 127 -25.53 -8.55 0.09
N LYS A 128 -24.98 -9.51 0.85
CA LYS A 128 -25.37 -10.93 0.77
C LYS A 128 -26.68 -11.24 1.51
N ARG A 129 -27.05 -10.43 2.51
CA ARG A 129 -28.25 -10.68 3.33
C ARG A 129 -29.54 -10.35 2.59
N GLU A 130 -29.51 -9.30 1.79
CA GLU A 130 -30.70 -8.77 1.12
C GLU A 130 -30.29 -8.18 -0.24
N PRO A 131 -30.96 -8.56 -1.35
CA PRO A 131 -30.74 -7.94 -2.65
C PRO A 131 -30.92 -6.42 -2.56
N ASP A 132 -30.01 -5.67 -3.17
CA ASP A 132 -30.04 -4.21 -3.19
C ASP A 132 -30.11 -3.53 -1.80
N PHE A 133 -29.60 -4.20 -0.76
CA PHE A 133 -29.60 -3.71 0.64
C PHE A 133 -29.28 -2.21 0.75
N TRP A 134 -28.24 -1.76 0.06
CA TRP A 134 -27.72 -0.38 0.09
C TRP A 134 -28.59 0.65 -0.64
N GLN A 135 -29.58 0.21 -1.41
CA GLN A 135 -30.48 1.06 -2.20
C GLN A 135 -31.91 1.10 -1.63
N LEU A 136 -32.22 0.30 -0.61
CA LEU A 136 -33.61 0.17 -0.11
C LEU A 136 -34.17 1.45 0.52
N ASN A 137 -33.33 2.33 1.07
CA ASN A 137 -33.79 3.60 1.63
C ASN A 137 -32.69 4.68 1.59
N PRO A 138 -33.07 5.96 1.70
CA PRO A 138 -32.12 7.08 1.64
C PRO A 138 -30.99 7.00 2.68
N SER A 139 -31.27 6.52 3.89
CA SER A 139 -30.27 6.40 4.96
C SER A 139 -29.18 5.39 4.61
N ARG A 140 -29.54 4.22 4.07
CA ARG A 140 -28.57 3.20 3.63
C ARG A 140 -27.73 3.70 2.45
N ILE A 141 -28.34 4.46 1.52
CA ILE A 141 -27.61 5.09 0.42
C ILE A 141 -26.56 6.06 0.98
N LEU A 142 -26.95 6.94 1.92
CA LEU A 142 -26.02 7.87 2.55
C LEU A 142 -24.87 7.15 3.26
N VAL A 143 -25.16 6.13 4.06
CA VAL A 143 -24.13 5.32 4.74
C VAL A 143 -23.17 4.70 3.73
N SER A 144 -23.67 4.10 2.65
CA SER A 144 -22.81 3.51 1.62
C SER A 144 -21.86 4.53 0.98
N ARG A 145 -22.31 5.76 0.75
CA ARG A 145 -21.49 6.86 0.21
C ARG A 145 -20.43 7.33 1.19
N LEU A 146 -20.78 7.45 2.47
CA LEU A 146 -19.82 7.80 3.53
C LEU A 146 -18.74 6.71 3.69
N MET A 147 -19.15 5.44 3.68
CA MET A 147 -18.22 4.31 3.65
C MET A 147 -17.30 4.37 2.43
N ALA A 148 -17.84 4.75 1.26
CA ALA A 148 -17.06 4.86 0.04
C ALA A 148 -16.00 5.97 0.11
N VAL A 149 -16.36 7.17 0.59
CA VAL A 149 -15.41 8.26 0.80
C VAL A 149 -14.35 7.86 1.82
N LEU A 150 -14.75 7.26 2.95
CA LEU A 150 -13.82 6.82 3.99
C LEU A 150 -12.84 5.76 3.45
N SER A 151 -13.33 4.80 2.67
CA SER A 151 -12.50 3.76 2.05
C SER A 151 -11.49 4.33 1.05
N LEU A 152 -11.91 5.31 0.22
CA LEU A 152 -11.03 6.01 -0.71
C LEU A 152 -9.94 6.82 0.00
N THR A 153 -10.30 7.57 1.04
CA THR A 153 -9.33 8.30 1.85
C THR A 153 -8.35 7.34 2.53
N ALA A 154 -8.85 6.26 3.10
CA ALA A 154 -8.04 5.28 3.80
C ALA A 154 -7.04 4.56 2.87
N VAL A 155 -7.44 4.19 1.63
CA VAL A 155 -6.51 3.54 0.69
C VAL A 155 -5.40 4.50 0.23
N LEU A 156 -5.71 5.79 0.03
CA LEU A 156 -4.71 6.80 -0.28
C LEU A 156 -3.72 6.96 0.88
N LEU A 157 -4.22 7.08 2.12
CA LEU A 157 -3.37 7.15 3.31
C LEU A 157 -2.49 5.90 3.48
N ALA A 158 -3.02 4.71 3.24
CA ALA A 158 -2.27 3.47 3.33
C ALA A 158 -1.15 3.38 2.27
N CYS A 159 -1.42 3.84 1.04
CA CYS A 159 -0.42 3.89 -0.03
C CYS A 159 0.68 4.92 0.27
N THR A 160 0.29 6.12 0.71
CA THR A 160 1.21 7.16 1.17
C THR A 160 2.09 6.65 2.29
N GLY A 161 1.50 6.12 3.36
CA GLY A 161 2.25 5.53 4.48
C GLY A 161 3.22 4.44 4.03
N GLY A 162 2.83 3.64 3.02
CA GLY A 162 3.69 2.61 2.42
C GLY A 162 5.02 3.14 1.89
N ARG A 163 5.02 4.29 1.20
CA ARG A 163 6.24 4.93 0.70
C ARG A 163 6.99 5.65 1.82
N TRP A 164 6.28 6.39 2.66
CA TRP A 164 6.85 7.22 3.70
C TRP A 164 7.57 6.43 4.81
N ILE A 165 7.28 5.13 5.00
CA ILE A 165 8.06 4.26 5.90
C ILE A 165 9.56 4.27 5.57
N ALA A 166 9.94 4.41 4.29
CA ALA A 166 11.34 4.44 3.87
C ALA A 166 12.01 5.80 4.11
N TYR A 167 11.24 6.86 4.37
CA TYR A 167 11.72 8.25 4.40
C TYR A 167 11.41 8.93 5.73
N THR A 168 11.12 8.20 6.80
CA THR A 168 10.84 8.83 8.10
C THR A 168 12.01 9.64 8.61
N GLU A 169 13.23 9.21 8.33
CA GLU A 169 14.45 9.94 8.68
C GLU A 169 14.55 11.30 7.97
N TYR A 170 13.91 11.49 6.81
CA TYR A 170 13.87 12.79 6.11
C TYR A 170 12.99 13.81 6.84
N LEU A 171 12.05 13.37 7.68
CA LEU A 171 11.25 14.25 8.52
C LEU A 171 12.10 14.86 9.65
N ASP A 172 13.04 14.07 10.17
CA ASP A 172 13.90 14.47 11.30
C ASP A 172 15.20 15.14 10.82
N TYR A 173 15.73 14.71 9.67
CA TYR A 173 17.00 15.16 9.09
C TYR A 173 16.84 15.54 7.61
N PRO A 174 16.39 16.77 7.31
CA PRO A 174 16.15 17.18 5.93
C PRO A 174 17.47 17.25 5.13
N LEU A 175 17.48 16.71 3.90
CA LEU A 175 18.70 16.49 3.10
C LEU A 175 19.21 17.72 2.34
N TRP A 176 18.84 18.94 2.77
CA TRP A 176 19.13 20.21 2.08
C TRP A 176 20.63 20.56 1.91
N TYR A 177 21.56 19.72 2.39
CA TYR A 177 23.01 19.94 2.32
C TYR A 177 23.83 18.74 1.81
N ILE A 178 23.23 17.72 1.18
CA ILE A 178 24.05 16.70 0.51
C ILE A 178 24.66 17.32 -0.75
N GLU A 179 25.95 17.66 -0.68
CA GLU A 179 26.71 18.04 -1.86
C GLU A 179 26.81 16.83 -2.80
N PRO A 180 26.61 17.02 -4.13
CA PRO A 180 26.82 15.95 -5.10
C PRO A 180 28.25 15.39 -4.97
N TYR A 181 28.37 14.15 -4.51
CA TYR A 181 29.65 13.47 -4.37
C TYR A 181 30.04 12.79 -5.68
N PHE A 182 31.19 13.17 -6.23
CA PHE A 182 31.79 12.54 -7.39
C PHE A 182 33.13 11.92 -6.97
N ASP A 183 33.20 10.59 -6.92
CA ASP A 183 34.42 9.86 -6.56
C ASP A 183 35.40 9.65 -7.74
N GLY A 184 35.02 10.09 -8.95
CA GLY A 184 35.81 9.96 -10.16
C GLY A 184 35.86 8.56 -10.75
N THR A 185 35.02 7.62 -10.27
CA THR A 185 34.97 6.27 -10.81
C THR A 185 34.07 6.18 -12.05
N GLU A 186 34.49 5.38 -13.04
CA GLU A 186 33.65 5.08 -14.20
C GLU A 186 32.59 4.06 -13.80
N TYR A 187 31.36 4.54 -13.64
CA TYR A 187 30.21 3.69 -13.36
C TYR A 187 29.64 3.07 -14.65
N PRO A 188 29.07 1.85 -14.58
CA PRO A 188 28.19 1.33 -15.63
C PRO A 188 27.09 2.34 -15.96
N PHE A 189 26.63 2.39 -17.22
CA PHE A 189 25.71 3.42 -17.72
C PHE A 189 24.55 3.77 -16.76
N TRP A 190 23.84 2.77 -16.23
CA TRP A 190 22.71 3.01 -15.32
C TRP A 190 23.11 3.62 -13.98
N VAL A 191 24.26 3.20 -13.44
CA VAL A 191 24.81 3.75 -12.20
C VAL A 191 25.37 5.16 -12.45
N ALA A 192 25.89 5.43 -13.65
CA ALA A 192 26.29 6.78 -14.04
C ALA A 192 25.08 7.73 -14.10
N VAL A 193 23.96 7.28 -14.67
CA VAL A 193 22.69 8.05 -14.72
C VAL A 193 22.14 8.33 -13.31
N GLU A 194 22.18 7.35 -12.41
CA GLU A 194 21.78 7.52 -11.00
C GLU A 194 22.65 8.56 -10.28
N ASN A 195 23.94 8.61 -10.59
CA ASN A 195 24.89 9.55 -10.00
C ASN A 195 24.99 10.91 -10.72
N TRP A 196 24.14 11.18 -11.70
CA TRP A 196 24.07 12.53 -12.28
C TRP A 196 23.66 13.56 -11.22
N GLY A 197 24.24 14.76 -11.29
CA GLY A 197 23.94 15.84 -10.34
C GLY A 197 22.44 16.16 -10.24
N ILE A 198 21.71 16.07 -11.35
CA ILE A 198 20.25 16.26 -11.34
C ILE A 198 19.51 15.15 -10.58
N SER A 199 19.93 13.89 -10.70
CA SER A 199 19.37 12.75 -9.98
C SER A 199 19.58 12.92 -8.48
N GLN A 200 20.79 13.31 -8.07
CA GLN A 200 21.13 13.60 -6.68
C GLN A 200 20.34 14.79 -6.11
N ILE A 201 20.19 15.87 -6.88
CA ILE A 201 19.38 17.03 -6.47
C ILE A 201 17.91 16.64 -6.25
N ILE A 202 17.33 15.84 -7.16
CA ILE A 202 15.94 15.37 -7.04
C ILE A 202 15.79 14.50 -5.78
N ALA A 203 16.71 13.55 -5.57
CA ALA A 203 16.71 12.65 -4.42
C ALA A 203 16.92 13.37 -3.08
N ALA A 204 17.65 14.49 -3.08
CA ALA A 204 17.89 15.33 -1.91
C ALA A 204 16.72 16.29 -1.58
N THR A 205 15.64 16.29 -2.36
CA THR A 205 14.47 17.12 -2.05
C THR A 205 13.56 16.49 -1.00
N ASN A 206 13.06 17.30 -0.06
CA ASN A 206 11.99 16.88 0.87
C ASN A 206 10.67 16.54 0.15
N TRP A 207 10.56 16.87 -1.14
CA TRP A 207 9.42 16.54 -1.99
C TRP A 207 9.52 15.14 -2.59
N PHE A 208 10.70 14.52 -2.61
CA PHE A 208 10.90 13.21 -3.22
C PHE A 208 9.93 12.13 -2.70
N PRO A 209 9.72 11.96 -1.36
CA PRO A 209 8.74 10.99 -0.86
C PRO A 209 7.30 11.25 -1.33
N THR A 210 6.94 12.53 -1.48
CA THR A 210 5.62 12.95 -1.99
C THR A 210 5.48 12.62 -3.47
N LEU A 211 6.49 12.94 -4.28
CA LEU A 211 6.48 12.67 -5.72
C LEU A 211 6.45 11.16 -6.00
N GLU A 212 7.25 10.37 -5.28
CA GLU A 212 7.23 8.91 -5.33
C GLU A 212 5.85 8.34 -4.93
N THR A 213 5.21 8.94 -3.92
CA THR A 213 3.85 8.56 -3.52
C THR A 213 2.85 8.79 -4.67
N VAL A 214 2.88 9.98 -5.29
CA VAL A 214 2.01 10.30 -6.43
C VAL A 214 2.26 9.36 -7.58
N HIS A 215 3.53 9.09 -7.91
CA HIS A 215 3.92 8.17 -8.98
C HIS A 215 3.38 6.76 -8.73
N VAL A 216 3.59 6.21 -7.53
CA VAL A 216 3.16 4.84 -7.19
C VAL A 216 1.63 4.73 -7.17
N ILE A 217 0.93 5.74 -6.66
CA ILE A 217 -0.54 5.77 -6.71
C ILE A 217 -1.00 5.81 -8.18
N ALA A 218 -0.43 6.69 -9.01
CA ALA A 218 -0.80 6.78 -10.42
C ALA A 218 -0.55 5.47 -11.18
N ALA A 219 0.63 4.86 -11.00
CA ALA A 219 0.97 3.57 -11.61
C ALA A 219 0.04 2.43 -11.13
N SER A 220 -0.27 2.40 -9.84
CA SER A 220 -1.16 1.39 -9.26
C SER A 220 -2.61 1.56 -9.74
N LEU A 221 -3.08 2.80 -9.94
CA LEU A 221 -4.38 3.08 -10.57
C LEU A 221 -4.39 2.67 -12.03
N LEU A 222 -3.33 2.97 -12.78
CA LEU A 222 -3.21 2.59 -14.18
C LEU A 222 -3.30 1.07 -14.33
N VAL A 223 -2.42 0.33 -13.64
CA VAL A 223 -2.40 -1.14 -13.69
C VAL A 223 -3.71 -1.72 -13.17
N GLY A 224 -4.23 -1.20 -12.05
CA GLY A 224 -5.50 -1.61 -11.48
C GLY A 224 -6.68 -1.40 -12.44
N SER A 225 -6.70 -0.29 -13.18
CA SER A 225 -7.76 0.00 -14.15
C SER A 225 -7.75 -0.97 -15.33
N ILE A 226 -6.56 -1.35 -15.82
CA ILE A 226 -6.40 -2.32 -16.92
C ILE A 226 -7.01 -3.68 -16.56
N LEU A 227 -6.89 -4.10 -15.30
CA LEU A 227 -7.47 -5.38 -14.83
C LEU A 227 -9.00 -5.39 -14.81
N TRP A 228 -9.64 -4.22 -14.77
CA TRP A 228 -11.10 -4.09 -14.62
C TRP A 228 -11.84 -3.64 -15.88
N VAL A 229 -11.11 -3.33 -16.96
CA VAL A 229 -11.67 -3.27 -18.32
C VAL A 229 -12.14 -4.68 -18.70
#